data_AF-A0A3C0AFK8-F1
#
_entry.id   AF-A0A3C0AFK8-F1
#
_cell.length_a   1.000
_cell.length_b   1.000
_cell.length_c   1.000
_cell.angle_alpha   90.00
_cell.angle_beta   90.00
_cell.angle_gamma   90.00
#
_symmetry.space_group_name_H-M   'P 1'
#
loop_
_entity.id
_entity.type
_entity.pdbx_description
1 polymer ?
#
loop_
_entity_poly.entity_id
_entity_poly.type
_entity_poly.pdbx_seq_one_letter_code
_entity_poly.pdbx_strand_id
1 'polypeptide(L)' 'AGMLLGRTLGVVVGNHSEELERLRNRPRVYLAEASHAAGILEGIRYYNFLGKITIPNDRIE' A
#
# COMPACT_ATOMS: atom_id res chain seq x y z
N ALA A 1 18.84 -8.33 7.37
CA ALA A 1 17.52 -8.99 7.29
C ALA A 1 16.46 -7.90 7.31
N GLY A 2 16.20 -7.28 6.15
CA GLY A 2 15.24 -6.18 6.05
C GLY A 2 13.82 -6.69 6.27
N MET A 3 12.84 -5.81 6.19
CA MET A 3 11.43 -6.11 5.94
C MET A 3 11.16 -6.99 4.68
N LEU A 4 12.21 -7.59 4.12
CA LEU A 4 12.44 -8.27 2.85
C LEU A 4 12.32 -9.81 2.93
N LEU A 5 11.91 -10.39 4.06
CA LEU A 5 11.44 -11.79 4.10
C LEU A 5 9.91 -11.90 3.84
N GLY A 6 9.30 -10.84 3.32
CA GLY A 6 8.61 -10.98 2.03
C GLY A 6 7.08 -11.06 2.02
N ARG A 7 6.35 -10.40 2.94
CA ARG A 7 4.87 -10.27 2.86
C ARG A 7 4.31 -8.96 3.45
N THR A 8 5.05 -7.86 3.42
CA THR A 8 4.53 -6.57 3.94
C THR A 8 3.54 -5.94 2.97
N LEU A 9 2.58 -5.18 3.52
CA LEU A 9 1.61 -4.39 2.75
C LEU A 9 2.04 -2.92 2.81
N GLY A 10 2.32 -2.34 1.65
CA GLY A 10 2.83 -0.99 1.52
C GLY A 10 1.72 0.01 1.20
N VAL A 11 1.80 1.20 1.79
CA VAL A 11 0.90 2.33 1.49
C VAL A 11 1.75 3.53 1.12
N VAL A 12 1.50 4.13 -0.04
CA VAL A 12 2.09 5.39 -0.48
C VAL A 12 1.00 6.45 -0.41
N VAL A 13 1.19 7.46 0.44
CA VAL A 13 0.17 8.51 0.68
C VAL A 13 0.16 9.56 -0.43
N GLY A 14 -0.96 10.25 -0.65
CA GLY A 14 -1.16 11.10 -1.82
C GLY A 14 -0.19 12.28 -1.98
N ASN A 15 0.48 12.72 -0.91
CA ASN A 15 1.52 13.77 -0.96
C ASN A 15 2.94 13.21 -1.20
N HIS A 16 3.07 12.11 -1.94
CA HIS A 16 4.35 11.52 -2.30
C HIS A 16 5.02 12.27 -3.47
N SER A 17 6.33 12.08 -3.61
CA SER A 17 7.07 12.56 -4.78
C SER A 17 6.79 11.69 -6.01
N GLU A 18 6.82 12.28 -7.20
CA GLU A 18 6.61 11.60 -8.49
C GLU A 18 7.50 10.36 -8.68
N GLU A 19 8.68 10.30 -8.04
CA GLU A 19 9.56 9.13 -8.09
C GLU A 19 8.93 7.83 -7.57
N LEU A 20 7.90 7.93 -6.71
CA LEU A 20 7.17 6.77 -6.18
C LEU A 20 6.03 6.32 -7.11
N GLU A 21 5.72 7.04 -8.20
CA GLU A 21 4.73 6.62 -9.20
C GLU A 21 5.12 5.30 -9.87
N ARG A 22 6.42 4.98 -9.97
CA ARG A 22 6.90 3.68 -10.46
C ARG A 22 6.46 2.48 -9.61
N LEU A 23 5.98 2.72 -8.40
CA LEU A 23 5.42 1.70 -7.52
C LEU A 23 3.94 1.43 -7.81
N ARG A 24 3.29 2.26 -8.65
CA ARG A 24 1.96 1.99 -9.16
C ARG A 24 1.94 0.62 -9.83
N ASN A 25 0.99 -0.21 -9.44
CA ASN A 25 0.84 -1.61 -9.89
C ASN A 25 1.88 -2.60 -9.35
N ARG A 26 2.76 -2.20 -8.41
CA ARG A 26 3.53 -3.20 -7.66
C ARG A 26 2.58 -4.02 -6.78
N PRO A 27 2.71 -5.35 -6.75
CA PRO A 27 1.87 -6.17 -5.89
C PRO A 27 2.06 -5.74 -4.44
N ARG A 28 0.96 -5.75 -3.67
CA ARG A 28 0.96 -5.38 -2.24
C ARG A 28 1.39 -3.93 -1.95
N VAL A 29 1.40 -3.05 -2.95
CA VAL A 29 1.60 -1.61 -2.76
C VAL A 29 0.36 -0.86 -3.20
N TYR A 30 -0.26 -0.13 -2.27
CA TYR A 30 -1.41 0.71 -2.52
C TYR A 30 -0.98 2.18 -2.54
N LEU A 31 -1.31 2.88 -3.61
CA LEU A 31 -1.16 4.34 -3.69
C LEU A 31 -2.49 4.95 -3.27
N ALA A 32 -2.51 5.59 -2.10
CA ALA A 32 -3.67 6.25 -1.54
C ALA A 32 -3.90 7.62 -2.20
N GLU A 33 -5.17 8.01 -2.31
CA GLU A 33 -5.56 9.34 -2.78
C GLU A 33 -5.35 10.39 -1.69
N ALA A 34 -5.65 10.07 -0.43
CA ALA A 34 -5.49 11.00 0.68
C ALA A 34 -4.02 11.20 1.08
N SER A 35 -3.68 12.42 1.46
CA SER A 35 -2.35 12.80 1.94
C SER A 35 -2.14 12.50 3.44
N HIS A 36 -0.87 12.40 3.84
CA HIS A 36 -0.43 12.28 5.23
C HIS A 36 -1.15 11.14 5.99
N ALA A 37 -1.58 11.39 7.23
CA ALA A 37 -2.24 10.39 8.07
C ALA A 37 -3.55 9.88 7.47
N ALA A 38 -4.27 10.71 6.71
CA ALA A 38 -5.52 10.29 6.07
C ALA A 38 -5.27 9.16 5.04
N GLY A 39 -4.17 9.24 4.28
CA GLY A 39 -3.74 8.17 3.37
C GLY A 39 -3.35 6.87 4.07
N ILE A 40 -2.79 6.96 5.29
CA ILE A 40 -2.51 5.77 6.10
C ILE A 40 -3.82 5.08 6.50
N LEU A 41 -4.81 5.85 6.96
CA LEU A 41 -6.13 5.32 7.30
C LEU A 41 -6.83 4.71 6.08
N GLU A 42 -6.63 5.29 4.90
CA GLU A 42 -7.10 4.74 3.63
C GLU A 42 -6.48 3.38 3.33
N GLY A 43 -5.16 3.24 3.46
CA GLY A 43 -4.48 1.96 3.31
C GLY A 43 -4.91 0.90 4.35
N ILE A 44 -5.14 1.30 5.60
CA ILE A 44 -5.71 0.44 6.64
C ILE A 44 -7.07 -0.13 6.20
N ARG A 45 -7.92 0.71 5.60
CA ARG A 45 -9.23 0.29 5.06
C ARG A 45 -9.06 -0.61 3.83
N TYR A 46 -8.20 -0.22 2.89
CA TYR A 46 -7.95 -0.96 1.65
C TYR A 46 -7.54 -2.42 1.90
N TYR A 47 -6.64 -2.64 2.87
CA TYR A 47 -6.18 -3.98 3.26
C TYR A 47 -7.06 -4.66 4.31
N ASN A 48 -8.16 -4.04 4.73
CA ASN A 48 -9.00 -4.49 5.84
C ASN A 48 -8.19 -4.86 7.09
N PHE A 49 -7.24 -3.99 7.47
CA PHE A 49 -6.18 -4.30 8.43
C PHE A 49 -6.69 -4.61 9.84
N LEU A 50 -7.78 -3.95 10.24
CA LEU A 50 -8.41 -4.15 11.56
C LEU A 50 -9.42 -5.30 11.59
N GLY A 51 -9.63 -5.97 10.46
CA GLY A 51 -10.52 -7.12 10.32
C GLY A 51 -9.75 -8.34 9.81
N LYS A 52 -10.21 -8.90 8.69
CA LYS A 52 -9.52 -9.98 7.98
C LYS A 52 -8.71 -9.36 6.85
N ILE A 53 -7.38 -9.44 6.95
CA ILE A 53 -6.47 -8.93 5.92
C ILE A 53 -6.88 -9.43 4.54
N THR A 54 -7.08 -8.48 3.64
CA THR A 54 -7.29 -8.71 2.20
C THR A 54 -6.14 -8.06 1.44
N ILE A 55 -5.80 -8.61 0.27
CA ILE A 55 -4.78 -8.04 -0.60
C ILE A 55 -5.37 -7.95 -2.01
N PRO A 56 -6.11 -6.87 -2.31
CA PRO A 56 -6.84 -6.76 -3.57
C PRO A 56 -5.92 -6.76 -4.80
N ASN A 57 -4.66 -6.33 -4.62
CA ASN A 57 -3.62 -6.23 -5.65
C ASN A 57 -2.52 -7.30 -5.54
N ASP A 58 -2.82 -8.50 -5.02
CA ASP A 58 -1.84 -9.59 -4.90
C ASP A 58 -1.64 -10.42 -6.18
N ARG A 59 -2.30 -10.04 -7.28
CA ARG A 59 -2.26 -10.82 -8.52
C ARG A 59 -1.02 -10.44 -9.32
N ILE A 60 -0.09 -11.39 -9.43
CA ILE A 60 0.90 -11.46 -10.50
C ILE A 60 0.31 -12.44 -11.51
N GLU A 61 -0.12 -11.94 -12.67
CA GLU A 61 0.10 -12.70 -13.92
C GLU A 61 1.51 -12.40 -14.40
#